data_AF-A0A2N5E0J1-F1
#
_entry.id   AF-A0A2N5E0J1-F1
#
_cell.length_a   1.000
_cell.length_b   1.000
_cell.length_c   1.000
_cell.angle_alpha   90.00
_cell.angle_beta   90.00
_cell.angle_gamma   90.00
#
_symmetry.space_group_name_H-M   'P 1'
#
loop_
_entity.id
_entity.type
_entity.pdbx_description
1 polymer ?
#
loop_
_entity_poly.entity_id
_entity_poly.type
_entity_poly.pdbx_seq_one_letter_code
_entity_poly.pdbx_strand_id
1 'polypeptide(L)'
;MKRLIWMLIFFSFHTLSAVTPSECVKLNNGIGSAMYISMLEDLKIARSNIIKEKTKATIVVTSPVTHPLAMVYGEEEKRLSGEHSEDRTTAEEYAQGFMADNSKNIITEYIFENKEGKHNVFLASAFASENDCSVRFNGYIIVKREF
;
A
#
# COMPACT_ATOMS: atom_id res chain seq x y z
N MET A 1 -63.25 7.83 3.56
CA MET A 1 -62.13 8.55 4.22
C MET A 1 -60.88 7.66 4.17
N LYS A 2 -60.17 7.63 3.03
CA LYS A 2 -58.88 8.28 2.76
C LYS A 2 -57.73 7.92 3.73
N ARG A 3 -57.16 6.74 3.44
CA ARG A 3 -55.73 6.31 3.48
C ARG A 3 -54.78 7.21 4.27
N LEU A 4 -54.31 6.71 5.41
CA LEU A 4 -53.16 7.24 6.15
C LEU A 4 -51.87 6.67 5.56
N ILE A 5 -50.92 7.56 5.32
CA ILE A 5 -49.71 7.41 4.52
C ILE A 5 -48.65 6.57 5.25
N TRP A 6 -48.08 5.59 4.54
CA TRP A 6 -46.95 4.78 4.98
C TRP A 6 -45.65 5.59 4.75
N MET A 7 -45.02 6.11 5.80
CA MET A 7 -43.67 6.69 5.72
C MET A 7 -42.64 5.55 5.67
N LEU A 8 -42.10 5.29 4.48
CA LEU A 8 -40.88 4.51 4.31
C LEU A 8 -39.69 5.39 4.69
N ILE A 9 -39.14 5.14 5.89
CA ILE A 9 -37.85 5.69 6.30
C ILE A 9 -36.77 4.96 5.48
N PHE A 10 -36.23 5.64 4.46
CA PHE A 10 -34.99 5.24 3.81
C PHE A 10 -33.83 5.46 4.80
N PHE A 11 -33.51 4.44 5.60
CA PHE A 11 -32.22 4.35 6.27
C PHE A 11 -31.16 4.06 5.19
N SER A 12 -30.56 5.11 4.65
CA SER A 12 -29.34 5.00 3.86
C SER A 12 -28.21 4.56 4.78
N PHE A 13 -27.98 3.24 4.87
CA PHE A 13 -26.75 2.72 5.47
C PHE A 13 -25.59 3.09 4.55
N HIS A 14 -24.85 4.15 4.88
CA HIS A 14 -23.53 4.36 4.31
C HIS A 14 -22.62 3.27 4.87
N THR A 15 -22.50 2.15 4.14
CA THR A 15 -21.44 1.19 4.39
C THR A 15 -20.12 1.85 4.01
N LEU A 16 -19.42 2.41 4.99
CA LEU A 16 -17.99 2.68 4.85
C LEU A 16 -17.33 1.32 4.66
N SER A 17 -16.99 0.98 3.42
CA SER A 17 -16.27 -0.25 3.13
C SER A 17 -14.85 -0.07 3.62
N ALA A 18 -14.51 -0.67 4.75
CA ALA A 18 -13.14 -0.72 5.22
C ALA A 18 -12.29 -1.47 4.17
N VAL A 19 -11.19 -0.86 3.80
CA VAL A 19 -10.17 -1.42 2.91
C VAL A 19 -9.47 -2.55 3.66
N THR A 20 -9.35 -3.71 3.02
CA THR A 20 -8.66 -4.85 3.62
C THR A 20 -7.20 -4.93 3.15
N PRO A 21 -6.27 -5.40 4.01
CA PRO A 21 -4.87 -5.63 3.60
C PRO A 21 -4.74 -6.50 2.35
N SER A 22 -5.60 -7.52 2.20
CA SER A 22 -5.59 -8.42 1.05
C SER A 22 -6.00 -7.74 -0.26
N GLU A 23 -6.80 -6.68 -0.20
CA GLU A 23 -7.09 -5.83 -1.35
C GLU A 23 -5.88 -4.97 -1.70
N CYS A 24 -5.21 -4.37 -0.72
CA CYS A 24 -4.09 -3.45 -0.99
C CYS A 24 -2.89 -4.12 -1.68
N VAL A 25 -2.65 -5.39 -1.39
CA VAL A 25 -1.52 -6.13 -1.95
C VAL A 25 -1.74 -6.60 -3.38
N LYS A 26 -2.96 -6.53 -3.92
CA LYS A 26 -3.25 -6.87 -5.32
C LYS A 26 -2.48 -5.93 -6.25
N LEU A 27 -2.01 -6.47 -7.37
CA LEU A 27 -1.10 -5.79 -8.29
C LEU A 27 -1.62 -4.44 -8.84
N ASN A 28 -2.94 -4.26 -8.88
CA ASN A 28 -3.63 -3.08 -9.38
C ASN A 28 -4.11 -2.11 -8.28
N ASN A 29 -3.78 -2.39 -7.02
CA ASN A 29 -4.13 -1.56 -5.87
C ASN A 29 -2.85 -0.96 -5.25
N GLY A 30 -2.97 -0.11 -4.23
CA GLY A 30 -1.87 0.75 -3.72
C GLY A 30 -0.50 0.05 -3.57
N ILE A 31 -0.39 -0.89 -2.63
CA ILE A 31 0.88 -1.59 -2.34
C ILE A 31 1.37 -2.39 -3.55
N GLY A 32 0.49 -3.17 -4.18
CA GLY A 32 0.88 -4.00 -5.32
C GLY A 32 1.32 -3.20 -6.53
N SER A 33 0.68 -2.06 -6.78
CA SER A 33 1.05 -1.15 -7.89
C SER A 33 2.39 -0.50 -7.63
N ALA A 34 2.62 -0.01 -6.40
CA ALA A 34 3.89 0.57 -6.00
C ALA A 34 5.04 -0.44 -6.14
N MET A 35 4.86 -1.65 -5.60
CA MET A 35 5.85 -2.74 -5.75
C MET A 35 6.15 -3.06 -7.22
N TYR A 36 5.10 -3.17 -8.05
CA TYR A 36 5.26 -3.46 -9.47
C TYR A 36 6.03 -2.36 -10.21
N ILE A 37 5.69 -1.10 -9.96
CA ILE A 37 6.34 0.04 -10.62
C ILE A 37 7.79 0.14 -10.16
N SER A 38 8.05 0.14 -8.85
CA SER A 38 9.41 0.22 -8.30
C SER A 38 10.30 -0.90 -8.84
N MET A 39 9.83 -2.14 -8.85
CA MET A 39 10.60 -3.26 -9.43
C MET A 39 10.98 -3.02 -10.89
N LEU A 40 10.02 -2.59 -11.72
CA LEU A 40 10.30 -2.37 -13.15
C LEU A 40 11.33 -1.26 -13.35
N GLU A 41 11.20 -0.18 -12.59
CA GLU A 41 12.06 1.01 -12.69
C GLU A 41 13.46 0.76 -12.13
N ASP A 42 13.57 0.15 -10.96
CA ASP A 42 14.83 -0.11 -10.28
C ASP A 42 15.64 -1.18 -11.02
N LEU A 43 14.97 -2.24 -11.49
CA LEU A 43 15.62 -3.38 -12.14
C LEU A 43 15.71 -3.25 -13.65
N LYS A 44 15.17 -2.16 -14.22
CA LYS A 44 15.10 -1.89 -15.67
C LYS A 44 14.44 -3.03 -16.45
N ILE A 45 13.38 -3.62 -15.88
CA ILE A 45 12.60 -4.70 -16.49
C ILE A 45 11.49 -4.11 -17.35
N ALA A 46 11.39 -4.54 -18.61
CA ALA A 46 10.28 -4.14 -19.47
C ALA A 46 8.96 -4.74 -18.98
N ARG A 47 7.88 -3.96 -18.97
CA ARG A 47 6.53 -4.43 -18.58
C ARG A 47 6.11 -5.68 -19.35
N SER A 48 6.49 -5.78 -20.63
CA SER A 48 6.22 -6.91 -21.52
C SER A 48 6.89 -8.22 -21.11
N ASN A 49 7.83 -8.19 -20.16
CA ASN A 49 8.51 -9.38 -19.66
C ASN A 49 7.75 -10.03 -18.50
N ILE A 50 6.79 -9.35 -17.87
CA ILE A 50 6.05 -9.86 -16.72
C ILE A 50 4.70 -10.44 -17.14
N ILE A 51 4.38 -11.65 -16.68
CA ILE A 51 3.05 -12.25 -16.79
C ILE A 51 2.24 -11.87 -15.55
N LYS A 52 1.48 -10.77 -15.63
CA LYS A 52 0.80 -10.18 -14.47
C LYS A 52 -0.19 -11.14 -13.79
N GLU A 53 -0.86 -11.97 -14.59
CA GLU A 53 -1.87 -12.93 -14.14
C GLU A 53 -1.27 -14.06 -13.31
N LYS A 54 0.04 -14.28 -13.44
CA LYS A 54 0.80 -15.26 -12.65
C LYS A 54 1.50 -14.65 -11.44
N THR A 55 1.43 -13.34 -11.26
CA THR A 55 1.99 -12.69 -10.07
C THR A 55 1.25 -13.15 -8.83
N LYS A 56 1.99 -13.60 -7.81
CA LYS A 56 1.44 -13.97 -6.51
C LYS A 56 1.83 -12.94 -5.47
N ALA A 57 0.89 -12.57 -4.61
CA ALA A 57 1.10 -11.70 -3.48
C ALA A 57 0.62 -12.42 -2.21
N THR A 58 1.51 -12.56 -1.22
CA THR A 58 1.22 -13.24 0.05
C THR A 58 1.59 -12.33 1.21
N ILE A 59 0.62 -12.00 2.05
CA ILE A 59 0.89 -11.23 3.28
C ILE A 59 1.67 -12.13 4.24
N VAL A 60 2.86 -11.68 4.62
CA VAL A 60 3.73 -12.35 5.59
C VAL A 60 3.44 -11.81 6.99
N VAL A 61 3.27 -10.50 7.12
CA VAL A 61 3.01 -9.84 8.41
C VAL A 61 2.04 -8.68 8.20
N THR A 62 1.12 -8.53 9.14
CA THR A 62 0.35 -7.29 9.36
C THR A 62 0.54 -6.87 10.81
N SER A 63 1.02 -5.65 11.04
CA SER A 63 1.27 -5.12 12.38
C SER A 63 0.88 -3.64 12.45
N PRO A 64 0.47 -3.09 13.59
CA PRO A 64 0.26 -1.66 13.72
C PRO A 64 1.52 -0.87 13.36
N VAL A 65 1.36 0.29 12.71
CA VAL A 65 2.47 1.25 12.57
C VAL A 65 2.78 1.81 13.96
N THR A 66 4.00 1.60 14.44
CA THR A 66 4.45 2.12 15.74
C THR A 66 5.08 3.49 15.56
N HIS A 67 5.05 4.34 16.59
CA HIS A 67 5.68 5.66 16.54
C HIS A 67 7.17 5.60 16.16
N PRO A 68 8.01 4.70 16.71
CA PRO A 68 9.40 4.60 16.27
C PRO A 68 9.55 4.28 14.78
N LEU A 69 8.71 3.38 14.23
CA LEU A 69 8.74 3.05 12.80
C LEU A 69 8.24 4.21 11.95
N ALA A 70 7.19 4.89 12.39
CA ALA A 70 6.64 6.06 11.72
C ALA A 70 7.66 7.22 11.68
N MET A 71 8.41 7.41 12.76
CA MET A 71 9.46 8.44 12.85
C MET A 71 10.60 8.20 11.87
N VAL A 72 11.05 6.96 11.69
CA VAL A 72 12.07 6.63 10.67
C VAL A 72 11.66 7.14 9.30
N TYR A 73 10.39 6.93 8.92
CA TYR A 73 9.90 7.40 7.63
C TYR A 73 9.52 8.87 7.62
N GLY A 74 9.10 9.45 8.74
CA GLY A 74 8.84 10.89 8.85
C GLY A 74 10.12 11.72 8.70
N GLU A 75 11.24 11.25 9.26
CA GLU A 75 12.56 11.84 9.05
C GLU A 75 12.99 11.75 7.59
N GLU A 76 12.76 10.61 6.94
CA GLU A 76 13.07 10.44 5.52
C GLU A 76 12.23 11.37 4.63
N GLU A 77 10.92 11.48 4.85
CA GLU A 77 10.09 12.46 4.13
C GLU A 77 10.54 13.88 4.34
N LYS A 78 10.88 14.24 5.59
CA LYS A 78 11.39 15.59 5.86
C LYS A 78 12.68 15.84 5.08
N ARG A 79 13.58 14.87 5.04
CA ARG A 79 14.84 14.96 4.28
C ARG A 79 14.59 15.09 2.78
N LEU A 80 13.63 14.33 2.23
CA LEU A 80 13.26 14.36 0.82
C LEU A 80 12.54 15.63 0.40
N SER A 81 11.81 16.29 1.33
CA SER A 81 11.14 17.57 1.04
C SER A 81 12.15 18.66 0.64
N GLY A 82 13.37 18.65 1.19
CA GLY A 82 14.46 19.57 0.85
C GLY A 82 14.46 20.90 1.63
N GLU A 83 15.63 21.54 1.76
CA GLU A 83 15.82 22.80 2.54
C GLU A 83 15.07 24.02 1.98
N HIS A 84 14.61 23.97 0.72
CA HIS A 84 13.87 25.05 0.05
C HIS A 84 12.42 24.71 -0.25
N SER A 85 11.91 23.63 0.35
CA SER A 85 10.51 23.25 0.20
C SER A 85 9.61 24.24 0.96
N GLU A 86 8.44 24.54 0.40
CA GLU A 86 7.38 25.22 1.14
C GLU A 86 6.71 24.29 2.16
N ASP A 87 7.12 23.02 2.21
CA ASP A 87 6.59 22.02 3.13
C ASP A 87 7.16 22.22 4.54
N ARG A 88 6.32 22.84 5.36
CA ARG A 88 6.60 23.11 6.78
C ARG A 88 6.35 21.91 7.68
N THR A 89 5.86 20.79 7.13
CA THR A 89 5.58 19.56 7.87
C THR A 89 6.86 19.07 8.54
N THR A 90 6.75 18.75 9.81
CA THR A 90 7.81 18.16 10.62
C THR A 90 7.84 16.64 10.46
N ALA A 91 8.96 16.00 10.81
CA ALA A 91 9.05 14.55 10.83
C ALA A 91 7.96 13.91 11.73
N GLU A 92 7.65 14.56 12.85
CA GLU A 92 6.59 14.14 13.77
C GLU A 92 5.20 14.24 13.14
N GLU A 93 4.89 15.32 12.41
CA GLU A 93 3.60 15.46 11.72
C GLU A 93 3.42 14.41 10.61
N TYR A 94 4.48 14.09 9.86
CA TYR A 94 4.44 12.96 8.92
C TYR A 94 4.22 11.63 9.65
N ALA A 95 4.94 11.40 10.74
CA ALA A 95 4.81 10.16 11.52
C ALA A 95 3.39 9.98 12.07
N GLN A 96 2.77 11.07 12.56
CA GLN A 96 1.37 11.07 12.98
C GLN A 96 0.43 10.71 11.83
N GLY A 97 0.65 11.27 10.64
CA GLY A 97 -0.07 10.90 9.42
C GLY A 97 0.04 9.40 9.09
N PHE A 98 1.24 8.81 9.21
CA PHE A 98 1.46 7.39 8.94
C PHE A 98 0.80 6.44 9.94
N MET A 99 0.48 6.91 11.15
CA MET A 99 -0.21 6.14 12.19
C MET A 99 -1.73 6.36 12.21
N ALA A 100 -2.25 7.33 11.45
CA ALA A 100 -3.66 7.66 11.41
C ALA A 100 -4.52 6.47 10.92
N ASP A 101 -5.82 6.51 11.20
CA ASP A 101 -6.82 5.57 10.68
C ASP A 101 -6.46 4.08 10.88
N ASN A 102 -5.88 3.75 12.04
CA ASN A 102 -5.46 2.40 12.42
C ASN A 102 -4.47 1.77 11.42
N SER A 103 -3.61 2.61 10.83
CA SER A 103 -2.61 2.21 9.84
C SER A 103 -1.77 1.01 10.28
N LYS A 104 -1.56 0.10 9.34
CA LYS A 104 -0.81 -1.14 9.49
C LYS A 104 0.42 -1.12 8.59
N ASN A 105 1.55 -1.55 9.16
CA ASN A 105 2.67 -2.01 8.38
C ASN A 105 2.39 -3.44 7.88
N ILE A 106 2.34 -3.57 6.56
CA ILE A 106 2.09 -4.82 5.84
C ILE A 106 3.39 -5.23 5.15
N ILE A 107 3.87 -6.42 5.49
CA ILE A 107 4.98 -7.08 4.79
C ILE A 107 4.39 -8.12 3.84
N THR A 108 4.69 -8.00 2.56
CA THR A 108 4.12 -8.85 1.50
C THR A 108 5.21 -9.48 0.67
N GLU A 109 5.13 -10.79 0.47
CA GLU A 109 5.92 -11.51 -0.53
C GLU A 109 5.27 -11.36 -1.91
N TYR A 110 6.05 -10.92 -2.89
CA TYR A 110 5.65 -10.89 -4.29
C TYR A 110 6.50 -11.85 -5.12
N ILE A 111 5.84 -12.69 -5.90
CA ILE A 111 6.48 -13.57 -6.87
C ILE A 111 6.04 -13.13 -8.26
N PHE A 112 6.98 -12.65 -9.07
CA PHE A 112 6.77 -12.26 -10.46
C PHE A 112 7.34 -13.31 -11.40
N GLU A 113 6.59 -13.69 -12.43
CA GLU A 113 7.01 -14.65 -13.45
C GLU A 113 7.24 -13.96 -14.80
N ASN A 114 8.31 -14.35 -15.49
CA ASN A 114 8.56 -13.91 -16.86
C ASN A 114 8.10 -14.91 -17.94
N LYS A 115 8.22 -14.53 -19.21
CA LYS A 115 7.86 -15.40 -20.36
C LYS A 115 8.66 -16.70 -20.47
N GLU A 116 9.83 -16.78 -19.85
CA GLU A 116 10.68 -17.97 -19.80
C GLU A 116 10.35 -18.87 -18.60
N GLY A 117 9.37 -18.50 -17.77
CA GLY A 117 9.00 -19.24 -16.56
C GLY A 117 9.95 -19.01 -15.37
N LYS A 118 10.82 -17.99 -15.44
CA LYS A 118 11.71 -17.59 -14.34
C LYS A 118 10.96 -16.71 -13.33
N HIS A 119 11.39 -16.76 -12.08
CA HIS A 119 10.76 -16.09 -10.94
C HIS A 119 11.70 -15.11 -10.24
N ASN A 120 11.21 -13.89 -10.04
CA ASN A 120 11.77 -12.95 -9.09
C ASN A 120 10.87 -12.91 -7.84
N VAL A 121 11.48 -13.00 -6.65
CA VAL A 121 10.78 -13.00 -5.35
C VAL A 121 11.25 -11.80 -4.54
N PHE A 122 10.29 -11.07 -3.98
CA PHE A 122 10.53 -9.84 -3.23
C PHE A 122 9.75 -9.85 -1.92
N LEU A 123 10.27 -9.14 -0.92
CA LEU A 123 9.50 -8.74 0.25
C LEU A 123 9.34 -7.23 0.22
N ALA A 124 8.10 -6.77 0.10
CA ALA A 124 7.75 -5.36 0.15
C ALA A 124 7.24 -4.99 1.54
N SER A 125 7.57 -3.77 1.99
CA SER A 125 6.96 -3.15 3.17
C SER A 125 6.16 -1.93 2.74
N ALA A 126 4.98 -1.78 3.31
CA ALA A 126 4.13 -0.61 3.06
C ALA A 126 3.17 -0.38 4.22
N PHE A 127 2.70 0.86 4.34
CA PHE A 127 1.63 1.25 5.24
C PHE A 127 0.31 1.33 4.49
N ALA A 128 -0.74 0.79 5.10
CA ALA A 128 -2.12 0.95 4.67
C ALA A 128 -3.04 1.13 5.88
N SER A 129 -4.03 1.99 5.76
CA SER A 129 -5.05 2.22 6.78
C SER A 129 -6.36 1.52 6.43
N GLU A 130 -7.36 1.63 7.30
CA GLU A 130 -8.70 1.12 7.04
C GLU A 130 -9.39 1.80 5.87
N ASN A 131 -8.88 2.94 5.40
CA ASN A 131 -9.51 3.75 4.35
C ASN A 131 -8.59 3.96 3.12
N ASP A 132 -7.30 3.64 3.22
CA ASP A 132 -6.32 3.90 2.16
C ASP A 132 -5.25 2.81 2.05
N CYS A 133 -5.10 2.25 0.85
CA CYS A 133 -4.05 1.28 0.50
C CYS A 133 -2.68 1.90 0.22
N SER A 134 -2.57 3.23 0.23
CA SER A 134 -1.42 3.97 -0.29
C SER A 134 -0.88 4.98 0.71
N VAL A 135 -1.06 4.72 2.01
CA VAL A 135 -0.52 5.59 3.08
C VAL A 135 0.99 5.80 2.89
N ARG A 136 1.73 4.72 2.62
CA ARG A 136 3.16 4.79 2.27
C ARG A 136 3.67 3.50 1.66
N PHE A 137 4.47 3.59 0.59
CA PHE A 137 5.31 2.47 0.17
C PHE A 137 6.73 2.64 0.73
N ASN A 138 7.20 1.68 1.52
CA ASN A 138 8.48 1.79 2.23
C ASN A 138 9.66 1.25 1.43
N GLY A 139 9.38 0.59 0.30
CA GLY A 139 10.36 -0.11 -0.50
C GLY A 139 10.25 -1.63 -0.37
N TYR A 140 11.23 -2.31 -0.94
CA TYR A 140 11.28 -3.76 -0.98
C TYR A 140 12.72 -4.28 -0.90
N ILE A 141 12.85 -5.57 -0.57
CA ILE A 141 14.10 -6.31 -0.70
C ILE A 141 13.94 -7.45 -1.71
N ILE A 142 15.04 -7.82 -2.35
CA ILE A 142 15.09 -8.92 -3.31
C ILE A 142 15.44 -10.20 -2.55
N VAL A 143 14.51 -11.16 -2.51
CA VAL A 143 14.75 -12.49 -1.93
C VAL A 143 15.39 -13.42 -2.95
N LYS A 144 14.92 -13.36 -4.20
CA LYS A 144 15.43 -14.16 -5.33
C LYS A 144 15.30 -13.37 -6.62
N ARG A 145 16.31 -13.43 -7.49
CA ARG A 145 16.27 -12.83 -8.83
C ARG A 145 16.82 -13.80 -9.88
N GLU A 146 15.99 -14.13 -10.86
CA GLU A 146 16.36 -14.96 -12.01
C GLU A 146 16.37 -14.17 -13.33
N PHE A 147 15.81 -12.96 -13.36
CA PHE A 147 15.78 -12.08 -14.54
C PHE A 147 15.79 -10.58 -14.19
#